data_AF-R1F3D8-F1
#
_entry.id   AF-R1F3D8-F1
#
_cell.length_a   1.000
_cell.length_b   1.000
_cell.length_c   1.000
_cell.angle_alpha   90.00
_cell.angle_beta   90.00
_cell.angle_gamma   90.00
#
_symmetry.space_group_name_H-M   'P 1'
#
loop_
_entity.id
_entity.type
_entity.pdbx_description
1 polymer ?
#
loop_
_entity_poly.entity_id
_entity_poly.type
_entity_poly.pdbx_seq_one_letter_code
_entity_poly.pdbx_strand_id
1 'polypeptide(L)'
;MKNLTKTLLTATLILGLPLGAYAASEATTTAPAERPAVDCPMGGPMDGMGGKHHKRHDRMERMQKMTPAEIQAQLQQRYDKLEDPAKQAEFVKRLGERAEGMTKHAEAMKAFADAHQ
;
A
#
# COMPACT_ATOMS: atom_id res chain seq x y z
N MET A 1 19.51 54.72 -25.37
CA MET A 1 18.84 53.96 -26.44
C MET A 1 18.96 52.48 -26.15
N LYS A 2 17.82 51.76 -26.18
CA LYS A 2 17.67 50.29 -26.26
C LYS A 2 17.84 49.59 -24.89
N ASN A 3 16.80 49.62 -24.06
CA ASN A 3 15.65 48.69 -24.06
C ASN A 3 16.14 47.26 -23.83
N LEU A 4 15.85 46.66 -22.67
CA LEU A 4 15.54 45.23 -22.48
C LEU A 4 15.57 44.90 -20.98
N THR A 5 14.42 45.02 -20.31
CA THR A 5 13.95 44.00 -19.36
C THR A 5 12.51 44.35 -19.02
N LYS A 6 11.66 43.85 -19.90
CA LYS A 6 10.21 43.95 -19.86
C LYS A 6 9.73 43.40 -18.52
N THR A 7 9.16 44.30 -17.74
CA THR A 7 8.04 44.04 -16.84
C THR A 7 6.99 43.19 -17.55
N LEU A 8 6.94 41.89 -17.25
CA LEU A 8 5.75 41.07 -17.50
C LEU A 8 5.52 40.15 -16.29
N LEU A 9 4.89 40.78 -15.30
CA LEU A 9 3.89 40.16 -14.44
C LEU A 9 2.85 39.42 -15.29
N THR A 10 2.86 38.08 -15.28
CA THR A 10 1.68 37.27 -15.62
C THR A 10 1.69 35.98 -14.79
N ALA A 11 1.47 36.13 -13.49
CA ALA A 11 0.90 35.09 -12.65
C ALA A 11 -0.63 35.25 -12.70
N THR A 12 -1.31 34.46 -13.52
CA THR A 12 -2.74 34.13 -13.38
C THR A 12 -2.95 32.79 -14.09
N LEU A 13 -3.09 31.68 -13.34
CA LEU A 13 -4.37 31.12 -12.92
C LEU A 13 -5.29 30.78 -14.11
N ILE A 14 -4.95 29.72 -14.86
CA ILE A 14 -5.93 29.00 -15.68
C ILE A 14 -6.30 27.72 -14.92
N LEU A 15 -7.25 27.90 -14.00
CA LEU A 15 -8.25 26.90 -13.65
C LEU A 15 -8.98 26.54 -14.95
N GLY A 16 -8.83 25.30 -15.41
CA GLY A 16 -9.50 24.90 -16.65
C GLY A 16 -9.13 23.51 -17.14
N LEU A 17 -9.39 22.48 -16.34
CA LEU A 17 -9.82 21.20 -16.92
C LEU A 17 -11.04 20.69 -16.16
N PRO A 18 -12.13 20.38 -16.87
CA PRO A 18 -13.43 20.14 -16.27
C PRO A 18 -13.39 18.81 -15.51
N LEU A 19 -13.90 18.89 -14.29
CA LEU A 19 -14.49 17.77 -13.58
C LEU A 19 -15.51 17.12 -14.52
N GLY A 20 -15.08 16.05 -15.18
CA GLY A 20 -15.94 15.13 -15.91
C GLY A 20 -16.80 14.38 -14.92
N ALA A 21 -17.88 15.04 -14.48
CA ALA A 21 -18.97 14.45 -13.76
C ALA A 21 -19.62 13.38 -14.63
N TYR A 22 -19.22 12.13 -14.44
CA TYR A 22 -20.04 10.99 -14.84
C TYR A 22 -21.05 10.75 -13.72
N ALA A 23 -22.20 11.40 -13.83
CA ALA A 23 -23.38 11.12 -13.03
C ALA A 23 -24.37 10.27 -13.86
N ALA A 24 -25.05 9.38 -13.16
CA ALA A 24 -26.23 8.61 -13.56
C ALA A 24 -26.02 7.35 -14.41
N SER A 25 -26.00 6.19 -13.75
CA SER A 25 -27.15 5.28 -13.85
C SER A 25 -27.25 4.37 -12.63
N GLU A 26 -28.46 4.36 -12.13
CA GLU A 26 -29.00 3.64 -11.00
C GLU A 26 -29.12 2.16 -11.38
N ALA A 27 -28.66 1.25 -10.52
CA ALA A 27 -29.20 -0.11 -10.47
C ALA A 27 -28.90 -0.69 -9.09
N THR A 28 -29.87 -0.56 -8.20
CA THR A 28 -30.02 -1.43 -7.04
C THR A 28 -29.97 -2.89 -7.50
N THR A 29 -29.07 -3.68 -6.92
CA THR A 29 -29.35 -5.08 -6.61
C THR A 29 -28.63 -5.41 -5.31
N THR A 30 -29.40 -5.35 -4.23
CA THR A 30 -29.21 -6.21 -3.08
C THR A 30 -29.31 -7.65 -3.53
N ALA A 31 -28.15 -8.29 -3.71
CA ALA A 31 -28.02 -9.73 -3.60
C ALA A 31 -27.02 -9.97 -2.45
N PRO A 32 -27.37 -10.68 -1.37
CA PRO A 32 -26.35 -11.26 -0.53
C PRO A 32 -25.60 -12.25 -1.41
N ALA A 33 -24.41 -11.86 -1.86
CA ALA A 33 -23.47 -12.82 -2.43
C ALA A 33 -23.19 -13.84 -1.32
N GLU A 34 -23.74 -15.04 -1.51
CA GLU A 34 -23.29 -16.24 -0.83
C GLU A 34 -21.78 -16.29 -1.02
N ARG A 35 -21.06 -15.93 0.05
CA ARG A 35 -19.63 -16.17 0.13
C ARG A 35 -19.49 -17.68 -0.07
N PRO A 36 -18.73 -18.17 -1.08
CA PRO A 36 -18.21 -19.52 -0.94
C PRO A 36 -17.43 -19.49 0.37
N ALA A 37 -17.88 -20.30 1.33
CA ALA A 37 -17.11 -20.58 2.52
C ALA A 37 -15.73 -20.99 2.01
N VAL A 38 -14.74 -20.14 2.26
CA VAL A 38 -13.35 -20.56 2.11
C VAL A 38 -13.23 -21.69 3.13
N ASP A 39 -13.21 -22.92 2.62
CA ASP A 39 -12.81 -24.12 3.34
C ASP A 39 -11.37 -23.90 3.79
N CYS A 40 -11.18 -23.12 4.85
CA CYS A 40 -10.04 -23.25 5.71
C CYS A 40 -10.19 -24.64 6.33
N PRO A 41 -9.28 -25.60 6.06
CA PRO A 41 -9.38 -26.95 6.62
C PRO A 41 -9.11 -26.89 8.12
N MET A 42 -10.13 -26.49 8.88
CA MET A 42 -10.18 -26.50 10.33
C MET A 42 -11.10 -27.65 10.72
N GLY A 43 -10.57 -28.86 10.58
CA GLY A 43 -11.33 -30.08 10.83
C GLY A 43 -10.48 -31.32 10.72
N GLY A 44 -9.43 -31.42 11.54
CA GLY A 44 -8.68 -32.66 11.73
C GLY A 44 -8.45 -32.91 13.22
N PRO A 45 -8.75 -34.12 13.74
CA PRO A 45 -8.63 -34.43 15.16
C PRO A 45 -7.18 -34.32 15.66
N MET A 46 -7.07 -33.88 16.91
CA MET A 46 -5.89 -33.85 17.76
C MET A 46 -4.99 -35.08 17.56
N ASP A 47 -3.75 -34.89 17.11
CA ASP A 47 -2.59 -35.65 17.57
C ASP A 47 -1.28 -34.96 17.17
N GLY A 48 -0.59 -34.45 18.20
CA GLY A 48 0.85 -34.13 18.23
C GLY A 48 1.46 -33.29 17.11
N MET A 49 1.61 -31.96 17.31
CA MET A 49 2.69 -31.15 16.69
C MET A 49 3.00 -29.89 17.52
N GLY A 50 3.56 -30.08 18.72
CA GLY A 50 4.13 -29.03 19.58
C GLY A 50 5.42 -28.41 19.03
N GLY A 51 5.40 -27.88 17.80
CA GLY A 51 6.62 -27.34 17.19
C GLY A 51 6.45 -26.33 16.04
N LYS A 52 5.23 -26.10 15.53
CA LYS A 52 5.01 -25.18 14.40
C LYS A 52 4.62 -23.75 14.81
N HIS A 53 4.28 -23.52 16.08
CA HIS A 53 3.89 -22.19 16.57
C HIS A 53 5.09 -21.27 16.84
N HIS A 54 6.24 -21.80 17.29
CA HIS A 54 7.44 -20.99 17.58
C HIS A 54 7.96 -20.18 16.38
N LYS A 55 8.02 -20.80 15.20
CA LYS A 55 8.57 -20.17 13.99
C LYS A 55 7.81 -18.91 13.55
N ARG A 56 6.52 -18.80 13.87
CA ARG A 56 5.71 -17.61 13.57
C ARG A 56 6.01 -16.48 14.55
N HIS A 57 6.10 -16.79 15.85
CA HIS A 57 6.46 -15.81 16.88
C HIS A 57 7.88 -15.25 16.65
N ASP A 58 8.86 -16.11 16.38
CA ASP A 58 10.25 -15.67 16.11
C ASP A 58 10.35 -14.79 14.86
N ARG A 59 9.49 -15.02 13.86
CA ARG A 59 9.44 -14.18 12.65
C ARG A 59 8.82 -12.83 12.94
N MET A 60 7.74 -12.78 13.71
CA MET A 60 7.08 -11.53 14.08
C MET A 60 7.99 -10.67 14.97
N GLU A 61 8.65 -11.28 15.94
CA GLU A 61 9.59 -10.58 16.81
C GLU A 61 10.80 -10.03 16.05
N ARG A 62 11.36 -10.83 15.13
CA ARG A 62 12.42 -10.34 14.23
C ARG A 62 11.97 -9.18 13.35
N MET A 63 10.74 -9.21 12.83
CA MET A 63 10.21 -8.11 12.03
C MET A 63 10.03 -6.83 12.85
N GLN A 64 9.60 -6.94 14.11
CA GLN A 64 9.46 -5.78 15.00
C GLN A 64 10.80 -5.15 15.37
N LYS A 65 11.86 -5.96 15.46
CA LYS A 65 13.22 -5.52 15.84
C LYS A 65 14.08 -5.13 14.64
N MET A 66 13.61 -5.34 13.42
CA MET A 66 14.40 -5.10 12.21
C MET A 66 14.61 -3.60 12.01
N THR A 67 15.87 -3.19 11.84
CA THR A 67 16.19 -1.78 11.62
C THR A 67 15.84 -1.36 10.18
N PRO A 68 15.59 -0.07 9.91
CA PRO A 68 15.36 0.42 8.55
C PRO A 68 16.50 0.05 7.57
N ALA A 69 17.75 0.07 8.06
CA ALA A 69 18.92 -0.30 7.26
C ALA A 69 18.91 -1.79 6.86
N GLU A 70 18.53 -2.69 7.77
CA GLU A 70 18.39 -4.12 7.47
C GLU A 70 17.26 -4.39 6.48
N ILE A 71 16.14 -3.66 6.60
CA ILE A 71 15.03 -3.74 5.65
C ILE A 71 15.52 -3.30 4.26
N GLN A 72 16.22 -2.17 4.17
CA GLN A 72 16.77 -1.67 2.91
C GLN A 72 17.76 -2.66 2.29
N ALA A 73 18.66 -3.23 3.09
CA ALA A 73 19.60 -4.25 2.61
C ALA A 73 18.89 -5.49 2.06
N GLN A 74 17.83 -5.96 2.71
CA GLN A 74 17.02 -7.08 2.20
C GLN A 74 16.27 -6.73 0.91
N LEU A 75 15.73 -5.51 0.79
CA LEU A 75 15.07 -5.05 -0.43
C LEU A 75 16.08 -4.97 -1.58
N GLN A 76 17.26 -4.42 -1.33
CA GLN A 76 18.34 -4.34 -2.30
C GLN A 76 18.77 -5.74 -2.77
N GLN A 77 19.02 -6.65 -1.83
CA GLN A 77 19.39 -8.03 -2.15
C GLN A 77 18.32 -8.73 -3.01
N ARG A 78 17.04 -8.44 -2.79
CA ARG A 78 15.95 -8.98 -3.61
C ARG A 78 15.89 -8.34 -4.98
N TYR A 79 16.12 -7.04 -5.06
CA TYR A 79 16.15 -6.29 -6.32
C TYR A 79 17.30 -6.76 -7.22
N ASP A 80 18.51 -6.90 -6.66
CA ASP A 80 19.70 -7.32 -7.40
C ASP A 80 19.61 -8.74 -7.96
N LYS A 81 18.80 -9.61 -7.32
CA LYS A 81 18.51 -10.97 -7.81
C LYS A 81 17.54 -11.00 -8.99
N LEU A 82 16.88 -9.89 -9.30
CA LEU A 82 15.99 -9.79 -10.46
C LEU A 82 16.83 -9.37 -11.67
N GLU A 83 17.04 -10.29 -12.61
CA GLU A 83 17.81 -10.01 -13.84
C GLU A 83 16.99 -9.23 -14.89
N ASP A 84 15.67 -9.41 -14.88
CA ASP A 84 14.76 -8.81 -15.86
C ASP A 84 14.35 -7.39 -15.43
N PRO A 85 14.62 -6.35 -16.26
CA PRO A 85 14.27 -4.97 -15.94
C PRO A 85 12.76 -4.75 -15.77
N ALA A 86 11.91 -5.53 -16.45
CA ALA A 86 10.46 -5.42 -16.28
C ALA A 86 10.04 -5.89 -14.88
N LYS A 87 10.66 -6.96 -14.37
CA LYS A 87 10.41 -7.48 -13.01
C LYS A 87 10.97 -6.56 -11.93
N GLN A 88 12.11 -5.92 -12.18
CA GLN A 88 12.65 -4.88 -11.31
C GLN A 88 11.68 -3.70 -11.18
N ALA A 89 11.16 -3.18 -12.31
CA ALA A 89 10.19 -2.10 -12.31
C ALA A 89 8.89 -2.49 -11.59
N GLU A 90 8.39 -3.70 -11.84
CA GLU A 90 7.21 -4.23 -11.14
C GLU A 90 7.44 -4.36 -9.63
N PHE A 91 8.63 -4.82 -9.21
CA PHE A 91 8.99 -4.94 -7.80
C PHE A 91 8.96 -3.58 -7.09
N VAL A 92 9.56 -2.56 -7.70
CA VAL A 92 9.55 -1.18 -7.16
C VAL A 92 8.12 -0.64 -7.11
N LYS A 93 7.33 -0.84 -8.17
CA LYS A 93 5.92 -0.42 -8.20
C LYS A 93 5.12 -1.04 -7.05
N ARG A 94 5.20 -2.36 -6.87
CA ARG A 94 4.51 -3.08 -5.79
C ARG A 94 4.96 -2.63 -4.40
N LEU A 95 6.24 -2.29 -4.22
CA LEU A 95 6.74 -1.72 -2.97
C LEU A 95 6.10 -0.35 -2.67
N GLY A 96 5.98 0.52 -3.68
CA GLY A 96 5.30 1.81 -3.56
C GLY A 96 3.83 1.65 -3.17
N GLU A 97 3.08 0.82 -3.90
CA GLU A 97 1.66 0.53 -3.59
C GLU A 97 1.47 0.00 -2.17
N ARG A 98 2.37 -0.88 -1.71
CA ARG A 98 2.35 -1.39 -0.34
C ARG A 98 2.61 -0.30 0.69
N ALA A 99 3.60 0.57 0.45
CA ALA A 99 3.93 1.67 1.35
C ALA A 99 2.75 2.65 1.48
N GLU A 100 2.13 3.04 0.36
CA GLU A 100 0.93 3.87 0.35
C GLU A 100 -0.23 3.23 1.13
N GLY A 101 -0.46 1.93 0.93
CA GLY A 101 -1.46 1.18 1.67
C GLY A 101 -1.21 1.22 3.18
N MET A 102 0.05 1.04 3.61
CA MET A 102 0.43 1.13 5.03
C MET A 102 0.24 2.54 5.59
N THR A 103 0.61 3.58 4.84
CA THR A 103 0.43 4.98 5.26
C THR A 103 -1.05 5.29 5.49
N LYS A 104 -1.94 4.91 4.57
CA LYS A 104 -3.40 5.12 4.73
C LYS A 104 -3.95 4.44 5.98
N HIS A 105 -3.49 3.23 6.30
CA HIS A 105 -3.90 2.54 7.52
C HIS A 105 -3.37 3.25 8.77
N ALA A 106 -2.11 3.67 8.76
CA ALA A 106 -1.50 4.40 9.86
C ALA A 106 -2.22 5.74 10.11
N GLU A 107 -2.57 6.46 9.05
CA GLU A 107 -3.34 7.71 9.12
C GLU A 107 -4.74 7.48 9.71
N ALA A 108 -5.46 6.44 9.27
CA ALA A 108 -6.77 6.11 9.81
C ALA A 108 -6.70 5.76 11.30
N MET A 109 -5.71 4.95 11.71
CA MET A 109 -5.48 4.61 13.13
C MET A 109 -5.15 5.85 13.96
N LYS A 110 -4.29 6.74 13.43
CA LYS A 110 -3.94 7.98 14.10
C LYS A 110 -5.16 8.89 14.27
N ALA A 111 -5.93 9.10 13.22
CA ALA A 111 -7.13 9.93 13.27
C ALA A 111 -8.15 9.40 14.29
N PHE A 112 -8.32 8.07 14.37
CA PHE A 112 -9.18 7.45 15.38
C PHE A 112 -8.66 7.67 16.80
N ALA A 113 -7.35 7.51 17.02
CA ALA A 113 -6.74 7.75 18.32
C ALA A 113 -6.88 9.23 18.74
N ASP A 114 -6.59 10.16 17.84
CA ASP A 114 -6.68 11.61 18.10
C ASP A 114 -8.13 12.05 18.42
N ALA A 115 -9.13 11.42 17.80
CA ALA A 115 -10.55 11.69 18.08
C ALA A 115 -11.05 11.16 19.44
N HIS A 116 -10.22 10.37 20.14
CA HIS A 116 -10.56 9.71 21.40
C HIS A 116 -9.52 9.97 22.51
N GLN A 117 -8.71 11.02 22.36
CA GLN A 117 -7.87 11.61 23.41
C GLN A 117 -8.58 12.78 24.07
#